data_AF-A0A3N5KZ02-F1
#
_entry.id   AF-A0A3N5KZ02-F1
#
_cell.length_a   1.000
_cell.length_b   1.000
_cell.length_c   1.000
_cell.angle_alpha   90.00
_cell.angle_beta   90.00
_cell.angle_gamma   90.00
#
_symmetry.space_group_name_H-M   'P 1'
#
loop_
_entity.id
_entity.type
_entity.pdbx_description
1 polymer ?
#
loop_
_entity_poly.entity_id
_entity_poly.type
_entity_poly.pdbx_seq_one_letter_code
_entity_poly.pdbx_strand_id
1 'polypeptide(L)'
;MKHYLAIDLGAESGRVILGTLDDQKLVLEELHRFPNVPVRTPTGLHWDTLRLFHEMQEGLAVAGRERKLSLDGIGVDTWGVDFGLLGRDGS
;
A
#
# COMPACT_ATOMS: atom_id res chain seq x y z
N MET A 1 13.70 18.82 -0.33
CA MET A 1 13.23 17.43 -0.49
C MET A 1 11.72 17.35 -0.32
N LYS A 2 11.03 16.73 -1.28
CA LYS A 2 9.62 16.31 -1.14
C LYS A 2 9.56 14.79 -1.03
N HIS A 3 8.69 14.27 -0.18
CA HIS A 3 8.56 12.84 0.06
C HIS A 3 7.16 12.36 -0.31
N TYR A 4 7.08 11.33 -1.13
CA TYR A 4 5.84 10.69 -1.54
C TYR A 4 5.90 9.20 -1.21
N LEU A 5 4.79 8.61 -0.79
CA LEU A 5 4.67 7.16 -0.71
C LEU A 5 3.83 6.63 -1.86
N ALA A 6 4.35 5.61 -2.54
CA ALA A 6 3.60 4.78 -3.46
C ALA A 6 3.32 3.43 -2.80
N ILE A 7 2.05 3.04 -2.77
CA ILE A 7 1.59 1.72 -2.33
C ILE A 7 1.14 0.97 -3.58
N ASP A 8 1.96 0.02 -4.02
CA ASP A 8 1.74 -0.80 -5.21
C ASP A 8 1.30 -2.19 -4.77
N LEU A 9 0.04 -2.52 -5.05
CA LEU A 9 -0.56 -3.82 -4.74
C LEU A 9 -0.69 -4.63 -6.03
N GLY A 10 0.20 -5.60 -6.21
CA GLY A 10 0.11 -6.61 -7.26
C GLY A 10 -0.64 -7.86 -6.81
N ALA A 11 -1.00 -8.73 -7.76
CA ALA A 11 -1.75 -9.95 -7.49
C ALA A 11 -1.03 -10.94 -6.55
N GLU A 12 0.30 -10.89 -6.47
CA GLU A 12 1.11 -11.83 -5.65
C GLU A 12 1.88 -11.13 -4.52
N SER A 13 2.09 -9.82 -4.61
CA SER A 13 2.84 -9.06 -3.60
C SER A 13 2.41 -7.60 -3.55
N GLY A 14 2.57 -6.98 -2.40
CA GLY A 14 2.42 -5.54 -2.22
C GLY A 14 3.72 -4.90 -1.75
N ARG A 15 3.90 -3.62 -2.07
CA ARG A 15 5.07 -2.81 -1.71
C ARG A 15 4.68 -1.42 -1.27
N VAL A 16 5.45 -0.86 -0.35
CA VAL A 16 5.44 0.55 0.01
C VAL A 16 6.79 1.14 -0.33
N ILE A 17 6.79 2.08 -1.28
CA ILE A 17 7.99 2.72 -1.83
C ILE A 17 7.98 4.20 -1.45
N LEU A 18 9.07 4.67 -0.87
CA LEU A 18 9.35 6.08 -0.66
C LEU A 18 10.00 6.68 -1.90
N GLY A 19 9.34 7.65 -2.51
CA GLY A 19 9.92 8.53 -3.51
C GLY A 19 10.36 9.85 -2.89
N THR A 20 11.65 10.16 -2.97
CA THR A 20 12.19 11.46 -2.57
C THR A 20 12.59 12.25 -3.80
N LEU A 21 12.01 13.44 -3.95
CA LEU A 21 12.35 14.39 -5.01
C LEU A 21 13.23 15.50 -4.44
N ASP A 22 14.47 15.59 -4.93
CA ASP A 22 15.44 16.60 -4.53
C ASP A 22 16.31 17.00 -5.72
N ASP A 23 16.50 18.30 -5.95
CA ASP A 23 17.28 18.83 -7.08
C ASP A 23 17.01 18.14 -8.44
N GLN A 24 15.72 17.97 -8.77
CA GLN A 24 15.24 17.29 -9.99
C GLN A 24 15.64 15.81 -10.11
N LYS A 25 16.13 15.20 -9.03
CA LYS A 25 16.43 13.76 -8.96
C LYS A 25 15.38 13.05 -8.15
N LEU A 26 14.95 11.90 -8.66
CA LEU A 26 14.10 10.95 -7.95
C LEU A 26 14.97 9.87 -7.33
N VAL A 27 14.85 9.69 -6.02
CA VAL A 27 15.43 8.57 -5.27
C VAL A 27 14.28 7.70 -4.77
N LEU A 28 14.40 6.38 -4.98
CA LEU A 28 13.41 5.40 -4.54
C LEU A 28 14.01 4.49 -3.47
N GLU A 29 13.25 4.25 -2.40
CA GLU A 29 13.58 3.30 -1.34
C GLU A 29 12.36 2.40 -1.08
N GLU A 30 12.56 1.09 -1.07
CA GLU A 30 11.51 0.14 -0.63
C GLU A 30 11.48 0.13 0.89
N LEU A 31 10.38 0.62 1.48
CA LEU A 31 10.19 0.65 2.94
C LEU A 31 9.58 -0.65 3.46
N HIS A 32 8.74 -1.28 2.66
CA HIS A 32 8.03 -2.50 3.05
C HIS A 32 7.64 -3.34 1.84
N ARG A 33 7.71 -4.66 1.99
CA ARG A 33 7.26 -5.64 1.00
C ARG A 33 6.62 -6.82 1.70
N PHE A 34 5.50 -7.26 1.17
CA PHE A 34 4.70 -8.33 1.75
C PHE A 34 4.06 -9.19 0.65
N PRO A 35 3.76 -10.46 0.94
CA PRO A 35 3.00 -11.30 0.01
C PRO A 35 1.52 -10.89 -0.01
N ASN A 36 0.91 -10.93 -1.19
CA ASN A 36 -0.54 -10.79 -1.34
C ASN A 36 -1.14 -12.19 -1.54
N VAL A 37 -1.60 -12.80 -0.45
CA VAL A 37 -2.11 -14.17 -0.46
C VAL A 37 -3.64 -14.15 -0.38
N PRO A 38 -4.36 -14.63 -1.40
CA PRO A 38 -5.80 -14.69 -1.35
C PRO A 38 -6.28 -15.74 -0.35
N VAL A 39 -7.48 -15.53 0.19
CA VAL A 39 -8.14 -16.42 1.14
C VAL A 39 -9.30 -17.15 0.49
N ARG A 40 -9.48 -18.42 0.86
CA ARG A 40 -10.65 -19.22 0.44
C ARG A 40 -11.80 -18.97 1.41
N THR A 41 -12.93 -18.52 0.90
CA THR A 41 -14.20 -18.42 1.62
C THR A 41 -15.20 -19.44 1.05
N PRO A 42 -16.36 -19.67 1.70
CA PRO A 42 -17.42 -20.49 1.12
C PRO A 42 -17.93 -20.03 -0.25
N THR A 43 -17.74 -18.76 -0.60
CA THR A 43 -18.18 -18.15 -1.86
C THR A 43 -17.07 -18.12 -2.93
N GLY A 44 -15.87 -18.61 -2.62
CA GLY A 44 -14.77 -18.69 -3.57
C GLY A 44 -13.49 -18.03 -3.07
N LEU A 45 -12.61 -17.68 -4.01
CA LEU A 45 -11.35 -17.02 -3.70
C LEU A 45 -11.58 -15.51 -3.54
N HIS A 46 -11.08 -14.94 -2.46
CA HIS A 46 -11.19 -13.52 -2.15
C HIS A 46 -9.83 -12.94 -1.78
N TRP A 47 -9.65 -11.64 -1.98
CA TRP A 47 -8.51 -10.93 -1.43
C TRP A 47 -8.66 -10.75 0.07
N ASP A 48 -7.58 -10.96 0.82
CA ASP A 48 -7.55 -10.66 2.25
C ASP A 48 -7.37 -9.15 2.44
N THR A 49 -8.46 -8.40 2.28
CA THR A 49 -8.45 -6.93 2.31
C THR A 49 -8.01 -6.37 3.66
N LEU A 50 -8.32 -7.08 4.76
CA LEU A 50 -7.88 -6.68 6.10
C LEU A 50 -6.36 -6.87 6.25
N ARG A 51 -5.79 -7.96 5.74
CA ARG A 51 -4.33 -8.14 5.73
C ARG A 51 -3.65 -7.10 4.84
N LEU A 52 -4.17 -6.85 3.64
CA LEU A 52 -3.63 -5.83 2.74
C LEU A 52 -3.62 -4.45 3.42
N PHE A 53 -4.72 -4.07 4.07
CA PHE A 53 -4.79 -2.80 4.81
C PHE A 53 -3.79 -2.74 5.97
N HIS A 54 -3.65 -3.83 6.73
CA HIS A 54 -2.65 -3.91 7.80
C HIS A 54 -1.23 -3.71 7.26
N GLU A 55 -0.87 -4.39 6.18
CA GLU A 55 0.47 -4.26 5.57
C GLU A 55 0.74 -2.84 5.04
N MET A 56 -0.29 -2.17 4.50
CA MET A 56 -0.20 -0.74 4.15
C MET A 56 0.10 0.12 5.37
N GLN A 57 -0.56 -0.15 6.50
CA GLN A 57 -0.32 0.56 7.76
C GLN A 57 1.10 0.32 8.30
N GLU A 58 1.65 -0.89 8.16
CA GLU A 58 3.04 -1.19 8.54
C GLU A 58 4.03 -0.36 7.72
N GLY A 59 3.87 -0.29 6.39
CA GLY A 59 4.72 0.56 5.56
C GLY A 59 4.59 2.07 5.87
N LEU A 60 3.37 2.54 6.18
CA LEU A 60 3.15 3.91 6.67
C LEU A 60 3.82 4.16 8.02
N ALA A 61 3.83 3.16 8.92
CA ALA A 61 4.48 3.26 10.22
C ALA A 61 6.00 3.39 10.09
N VAL A 62 6.63 2.70 9.14
CA VAL A 62 8.06 2.88 8.83
C VAL A 62 8.34 4.33 8.45
N ALA A 63 7.56 4.91 7.52
CA ALA A 63 7.74 6.30 7.09
C ALA A 63 7.50 7.31 8.22
N GLY A 64 6.38 7.18 8.94
CA GLY A 64 5.94 8.17 9.93
C GLY A 64 6.55 8.02 11.31
N ARG A 65 6.64 6.79 11.85
CA ARG A 65 7.09 6.53 13.22
C ARG A 65 8.60 6.33 13.30
N GLU A 66 9.15 5.49 12.43
CA GLU A 66 10.57 5.12 12.51
C GLU A 66 11.45 6.20 11.85
N ARG A 67 11.08 6.62 10.64
CA ARG A 67 11.84 7.60 9.87
C ARG A 67 11.43 9.05 10.16
N LYS A 68 10.27 9.28 10.79
CA LYS A 68 9.74 10.61 11.15
C LYS A 68 9.67 11.56 9.95
N LEU A 69 9.31 11.02 8.78
CA LEU A 69 9.21 11.79 7.55
C LEU A 69 7.92 12.63 7.54
N SER A 70 8.02 13.83 6.96
CA SER A 70 6.85 14.59 6.52
C SER A 70 6.57 14.21 5.07
N LEU A 71 5.38 13.66 4.80
CA LEU A 71 4.98 13.25 3.45
C LEU A 71 4.18 14.36 2.77
N ASP A 72 4.49 14.63 1.51
CA ASP A 72 3.78 15.56 0.64
C ASP A 72 2.59 14.89 -0.09
N GLY A 73 2.54 13.56 -0.10
CA GLY A 73 1.44 12.81 -0.68
C GLY A 73 1.60 11.29 -0.60
N ILE A 74 0.49 10.59 -0.75
CA ILE A 74 0.43 9.12 -0.81
C ILE A 74 -0.42 8.75 -2.03
N GLY A 75 0.08 7.81 -2.83
CA GLY A 75 -0.66 7.19 -3.94
C GLY A 75 -0.81 5.69 -3.69
N VAL A 76 -1.94 5.14 -4.10
CA VAL A 76 -2.21 3.70 -4.07
C VAL A 76 -2.56 3.26 -5.48
N ASP A 77 -1.87 2.25 -5.98
CA ASP A 77 -2.20 1.56 -7.22
C ASP A 77 -2.38 0.07 -6.96
N THR A 78 -3.33 -0.53 -7.68
CA THR A 78 -3.68 -1.95 -7.52
C THR A 78 -3.81 -2.60 -8.88
N TRP A 79 -3.89 -3.93 -8.90
CA TRP A 79 -4.43 -4.64 -10.05
C TRP A 79 -5.88 -4.16 -10.35
N GLY A 80 -6.31 -4.31 -11.60
CA GLY A 80 -7.65 -3.90 -12.04
C GLY A 80 -8.71 -4.98 -11.90
N VAL A 81 -9.89 -4.73 -12.48
CA VAL A 81 -11.06 -5.65 -12.59
C VAL A 81 -11.81 -5.91 -11.28
N ASP A 82 -11.09 -6.18 -10.19
CA ASP A 82 -11.71 -6.55 -8.93
C ASP A 82 -12.31 -5.35 -8.18
N PHE A 83 -13.27 -5.64 -7.31
CA PHE A 83 -14.03 -4.64 -6.58
C PHE A 83 -14.45 -5.16 -5.20
N GLY A 84 -14.73 -4.22 -4.28
CA GLY A 84 -15.43 -4.46 -3.02
C GLY A 84 -16.84 -3.89 -3.08
N LEU A 85 -17.80 -4.59 -2.49
CA LEU A 85 -19.15 -4.07 -2.29
C LEU A 85 -19.23 -3.42 -0.91
N LEU A 86 -19.71 -2.18 -0.85
CA LEU A 86 -19.89 -1.45 0.40
C LEU A 86 -21.37 -1.30 0.74
N GLY A 87 -21.69 -1.51 2.01
CA GLY A 87 -22.97 -1.22 2.64
C GLY A 87 -23.21 0.29 2.74
N ARG A 88 -24.45 0.67 3.05
CA ARG A 88 -24.86 2.08 3.12
C ARG A 88 -24.14 2.88 4.21
N ASP A 89 -23.73 2.19 5.27
CA ASP A 89 -22.94 2.72 6.39
C ASP A 89 -21.43 2.65 6.14
N GLY A 90 -21.01 2.16 4.96
CA GLY A 90 -19.61 1.99 4.59
C GLY A 90 -19.00 0.65 5.02
N SER A 91 -19.78 -0.30 5.52
CA SER A 91 -19.33 -1.67 5.83
C SER A 91 -18.92 -2.45 4.59
#